data_AF-A0A438AF22-F1
#
_entry.id   AF-A0A438AF22-F1
#
_cell.length_a   1.000
_cell.length_b   1.000
_cell.length_c   1.000
_cell.angle_alpha   90.00
_cell.angle_beta   90.00
_cell.angle_gamma   90.00
#
_symmetry.space_group_name_H-M   'P 1'
#
loop_
_entity.id
_entity.type
_entity.pdbx_description
1 polymer ?
#
loop_
_entity_poly.entity_id
_entity_poly.type
_entity_poly.pdbx_seq_one_letter_code
_entity_poly.pdbx_strand_id
1 'polypeptide(L)'
;MKHFPLAAALMTAVTSAAAAQDRDANALAYFQTYCLGTEGDLAQSIASLEASDQFQDQSSRGSGAFTYSSFAGPDGTNASVMIGAEMSDDKCSIILTGVTDPMALASRLGGELADGAGAPVMEWEGFGDYGNGGFGYRDELGDVVIAPMTTGISGDILHLTFFPT
;
A
#
# COMPACT_ATOMS: atom_id res chain seq x y z
N MET A 1 34.23 25.95 26.39
CA MET A 1 33.91 25.45 25.03
C MET A 1 32.91 24.32 25.21
N LYS A 2 31.65 24.52 24.77
CA LYS A 2 30.57 23.53 24.94
C LYS A 2 30.68 22.49 23.82
N HIS A 3 30.88 21.22 24.17
CA HIS A 3 30.87 20.11 23.21
C HIS A 3 29.42 19.89 22.73
N PHE A 4 29.20 20.03 21.42
CA PHE A 4 27.91 19.73 20.78
C PHE A 4 27.82 18.22 20.51
N PRO A 5 26.68 17.56 20.81
CA PRO A 5 26.51 16.12 20.57
C PRO A 5 26.12 15.88 19.11
N LEU A 6 27.08 16.02 18.18
CA LEU A 6 26.84 15.73 16.75
C LEU A 6 26.60 14.24 16.48
N ALA A 7 27.09 13.35 17.36
CA ALA A 7 27.01 11.90 17.16
C ALA A 7 25.59 11.32 17.38
N ALA A 8 24.80 11.92 18.28
CA ALA A 8 23.46 11.42 18.60
C ALA A 8 22.45 11.68 17.47
N ALA A 9 22.53 12.85 16.82
CA ALA A 9 21.64 13.19 15.70
C ALA A 9 21.91 12.33 14.46
N LEU A 10 23.18 11.96 14.21
CA LEU A 10 23.55 11.10 13.09
C LEU A 10 23.03 9.66 13.28
N MET A 11 23.12 9.10 14.49
CA MET A 11 22.65 7.74 14.75
C MET A 11 21.13 7.62 14.61
N THR A 12 20.36 8.59 15.11
CA THR A 12 18.89 8.59 15.00
C THR A 12 18.41 8.69 13.55
N ALA A 13 19.07 9.50 12.71
CA ALA A 13 18.72 9.68 11.30
C ALA A 13 19.00 8.42 10.46
N VAL A 14 20.07 7.69 10.77
CA VAL A 14 20.41 6.42 10.11
C VAL A 14 19.41 5.33 10.48
N THR A 15 18.97 5.27 11.74
CA THR A 15 17.94 4.31 12.17
C THR A 15 16.57 4.60 11.55
N SER A 16 16.18 5.86 11.36
CA SER A 16 14.89 6.19 10.73
C SER A 16 14.88 5.90 9.23
N ALA A 17 16.02 6.10 8.54
CA ALA A 17 16.13 5.79 7.12
C ALA A 17 16.11 4.27 6.87
N ALA A 18 16.81 3.49 7.69
CA ALA A 18 16.78 2.03 7.61
C ALA A 18 15.38 1.46 7.89
N ALA A 19 14.72 1.95 8.95
CA ALA A 19 13.36 1.52 9.27
C ALA A 19 12.34 1.87 8.17
N ALA A 20 12.47 3.04 7.53
CA ALA A 20 11.65 3.40 6.39
C ALA A 20 11.89 2.49 5.18
N GLN A 21 13.16 2.14 4.90
CA GLN A 21 13.52 1.25 3.82
C GLN A 21 13.00 -0.18 4.05
N ASP A 22 13.11 -0.70 5.28
CA ASP A 22 12.58 -2.01 5.66
C ASP A 22 11.04 -2.04 5.55
N ARG A 23 10.36 -0.98 6.01
CA ARG A 23 8.91 -0.82 5.85
C ARG A 23 8.49 -0.86 4.38
N ASP A 24 9.16 -0.08 3.53
CA ASP A 24 8.80 0.00 2.11
C ASP A 24 9.00 -1.36 1.40
N ALA A 25 10.09 -2.07 1.71
CA ALA A 25 10.34 -3.42 1.17
C ALA A 25 9.31 -4.45 1.68
N ASN A 26 8.96 -4.39 2.97
CA ASN A 26 7.95 -5.26 3.56
C ASN A 26 6.56 -5.00 2.95
N ALA A 27 6.19 -3.74 2.71
CA ALA A 27 4.91 -3.40 2.08
C ALA A 27 4.78 -3.96 0.67
N LEU A 28 5.85 -3.95 -0.13
CA LEU A 28 5.89 -4.60 -1.43
C LEU A 28 5.63 -6.12 -1.31
N ALA A 29 6.33 -6.78 -0.38
CA ALA A 29 6.17 -8.21 -0.14
C ALA A 29 4.76 -8.56 0.36
N TYR A 30 4.19 -7.74 1.25
CA TYR A 30 2.81 -7.90 1.70
C TYR A 30 1.82 -7.72 0.56
N PHE A 31 2.03 -6.73 -0.31
CA PHE A 31 1.14 -6.49 -1.45
C PHE A 31 1.16 -7.67 -2.43
N GLN A 32 2.35 -8.17 -2.76
CA GLN A 32 2.52 -9.36 -3.58
C GLN A 32 1.87 -10.60 -2.95
N THR A 33 2.02 -10.78 -1.64
CA THR A 33 1.49 -11.96 -0.94
C THR A 33 -0.04 -11.93 -0.82
N TYR A 34 -0.60 -10.80 -0.36
CA TYR A 34 -2.00 -10.74 0.07
C TYR A 34 -2.96 -10.19 -0.99
N CYS A 35 -2.46 -9.33 -1.90
CA CYS A 35 -3.30 -8.76 -2.96
C CYS A 35 -3.08 -9.45 -4.31
N LEU A 36 -1.83 -9.69 -4.71
CA LEU A 36 -1.56 -10.32 -6.02
C LEU A 36 -1.56 -11.85 -5.95
N GLY A 37 -1.10 -12.43 -4.84
CA GLY A 37 -0.98 -13.88 -4.65
C GLY A 37 -2.30 -14.65 -4.63
N THR A 38 -3.43 -13.96 -4.65
CA THR A 38 -4.78 -14.53 -4.69
C THR A 38 -5.40 -14.48 -6.09
N GLU A 39 -4.66 -13.99 -7.09
CA GLU A 39 -5.07 -14.00 -8.51
C GLU A 39 -6.44 -13.34 -8.76
N GLY A 40 -6.79 -12.33 -7.96
CA GLY A 40 -8.06 -11.60 -8.07
C GLY A 40 -9.19 -12.09 -7.16
N ASP A 41 -9.02 -13.20 -6.43
CA ASP A 41 -9.97 -13.62 -5.41
C ASP A 41 -9.81 -12.76 -4.14
N LEU A 42 -10.63 -11.70 -4.04
CA LEU A 42 -10.62 -10.79 -2.90
C LEU A 42 -11.13 -11.44 -1.61
N ALA A 43 -11.98 -12.47 -1.68
CA ALA A 43 -12.38 -13.21 -0.49
C ALA A 43 -11.20 -14.03 0.05
N GLN A 44 -10.38 -14.59 -0.85
CA GLN A 44 -9.12 -15.24 -0.48
C GLN A 44 -8.10 -14.24 0.08
N SER A 45 -8.07 -12.99 -0.41
CA SER A 45 -7.21 -11.94 0.18
C SER A 45 -7.61 -11.65 1.62
N ILE A 46 -8.91 -11.53 1.91
CA ILE A 46 -9.43 -11.36 3.27
C ILE A 46 -9.00 -12.56 4.14
N ALA A 47 -9.25 -13.79 3.70
CA ALA A 47 -8.90 -14.98 4.47
C ALA A 47 -7.39 -15.09 4.74
N SER A 48 -6.55 -14.69 3.77
CA SER A 48 -5.08 -14.70 3.91
C SER A 48 -4.59 -13.64 4.89
N LEU A 49 -5.22 -12.47 4.91
CA LEU A 49 -4.93 -11.41 5.89
C LEU A 49 -5.41 -11.80 7.29
N GLU A 50 -6.58 -12.42 7.41
CA GLU A 50 -7.10 -12.95 8.69
C GLU A 50 -6.21 -14.03 9.31
N ALA A 51 -5.59 -14.86 8.47
CA ALA A 51 -4.68 -15.92 8.89
C ALA A 51 -3.24 -15.44 9.13
N SER A 52 -2.96 -14.15 8.89
CA SER A 52 -1.60 -13.59 9.02
C SER A 52 -1.23 -13.31 10.47
N ASP A 53 -0.01 -13.66 10.86
CA ASP A 53 0.56 -13.23 12.15
C ASP A 53 0.98 -11.74 12.13
N GLN A 54 1.11 -11.14 10.94
CA GLN A 54 1.56 -9.75 10.77
C GLN A 54 0.42 -8.76 10.86
N PHE A 55 -0.75 -9.12 10.32
CA PHE A 55 -1.92 -8.25 10.27
C PHE A 55 -2.91 -8.66 11.36
N GLN A 56 -3.18 -7.75 12.29
CA GLN A 56 -4.05 -7.96 13.45
C GLN A 56 -5.19 -6.95 13.47
N ASP A 57 -6.01 -7.01 14.53
CA ASP A 57 -7.09 -6.04 14.80
C ASP A 57 -8.05 -5.83 13.62
N GLN A 58 -8.55 -6.93 13.08
CA GLN A 58 -9.52 -6.90 11.99
C GLN A 58 -10.75 -6.06 12.37
N SER A 59 -11.10 -5.11 11.50
CA SER A 59 -12.43 -4.50 11.49
C SER A 59 -13.10 -4.81 10.16
N SER A 60 -14.21 -5.54 10.23
CA SER A 60 -15.04 -5.84 9.07
C SER A 60 -16.40 -5.15 9.22
N ARG A 61 -16.83 -4.46 8.18
CA ARG A 61 -18.14 -3.81 8.09
C ARG A 61 -18.71 -4.06 6.71
N GLY A 62 -20.02 -4.27 6.63
CA GLY A 62 -20.66 -4.62 5.38
C GLY A 62 -22.18 -4.69 5.50
N SER A 63 -22.84 -4.67 4.35
CA SER A 63 -24.29 -4.85 4.23
C SER A 63 -24.61 -5.40 2.84
N GLY A 64 -25.38 -6.48 2.77
CA GLY A 64 -25.68 -7.15 1.49
C GLY A 64 -24.41 -7.70 0.83
N ALA A 65 -24.17 -7.32 -0.43
CA ALA A 65 -22.98 -7.72 -1.18
C ALA A 65 -21.73 -6.89 -0.83
N PHE A 66 -21.90 -5.77 -0.12
CA PHE A 66 -20.79 -4.90 0.26
C PHE A 66 -20.03 -5.46 1.47
N THR A 67 -18.72 -5.60 1.32
CA THR A 67 -17.78 -5.95 2.39
C THR A 67 -16.59 -4.99 2.37
N TYR A 68 -16.26 -4.45 3.53
CA TYR A 68 -15.00 -3.76 3.79
C TYR A 68 -14.31 -4.40 4.98
N SER A 69 -13.10 -4.89 4.78
CA SER A 69 -12.25 -5.48 5.81
C SER A 69 -10.95 -4.70 5.90
N SER A 70 -10.61 -4.22 7.09
CA SER A 70 -9.35 -3.51 7.36
C SER A 70 -8.55 -4.23 8.44
N PHE A 71 -7.23 -4.21 8.29
CA PHE A 71 -6.29 -4.90 9.17
C PHE A 71 -5.14 -3.96 9.52
N ALA A 72 -4.81 -3.88 10.81
CA ALA A 72 -3.66 -3.14 11.29
C ALA A 72 -2.40 -4.01 11.16
N GLY A 73 -1.35 -3.49 10.53
CA GLY A 73 -0.09 -4.20 10.37
C GLY A 73 1.07 -3.52 11.12
N PRO A 74 2.29 -4.06 10.98
CA PRO A 74 3.46 -3.52 11.64
C PRO A 74 3.95 -2.23 10.97
N ASP A 75 4.73 -1.45 11.72
CA ASP A 75 5.59 -0.37 11.20
C ASP A 75 4.86 0.68 10.33
N GLY A 76 3.62 1.00 10.68
CA GLY A 76 2.82 1.97 9.95
C GLY A 76 2.28 1.45 8.60
N THR A 77 2.20 0.13 8.44
CA THR A 77 1.58 -0.55 7.30
C THR A 77 0.21 -1.10 7.69
N ASN A 78 -0.82 -0.86 6.90
CA ASN A 78 -2.15 -1.45 7.08
C ASN A 78 -2.56 -2.18 5.79
N ALA A 79 -3.60 -3.01 5.89
CA ALA A 79 -4.23 -3.63 4.73
C ALA A 79 -5.72 -3.36 4.72
N SER A 80 -6.32 -3.30 3.53
CA SER A 80 -7.76 -3.26 3.39
C SER A 80 -8.23 -3.99 2.14
N VAL A 81 -9.39 -4.63 2.22
CA VAL A 81 -10.07 -5.24 1.08
C VAL A 81 -11.49 -4.70 1.01
N MET A 82 -11.94 -4.36 -0.20
CA MET A 82 -13.26 -3.84 -0.47
C MET A 82 -13.90 -4.64 -1.61
N ILE A 83 -15.13 -5.10 -1.39
CA ILE A 83 -15.92 -5.90 -2.33
C ILE A 83 -17.34 -5.34 -2.39
N GLY A 84 -17.92 -5.24 -3.59
CA GLY A 84 -19.31 -4.87 -3.84
C GLY A 84 -19.67 -3.43 -3.46
N ALA A 85 -18.71 -2.49 -3.53
CA ALA A 85 -18.99 -1.09 -3.24
C ALA A 85 -19.59 -0.38 -4.46
N GLU A 86 -20.74 0.30 -4.32
CA GLU A 86 -21.38 1.00 -5.45
C GLU A 86 -20.60 2.22 -5.95
N MET A 87 -19.74 2.79 -5.10
CA MET A 87 -19.03 4.05 -5.32
C MET A 87 -17.52 3.87 -5.51
N SER A 88 -17.01 2.64 -5.49
CA SER A 88 -15.59 2.32 -5.68
C SER A 88 -15.49 0.94 -6.29
N ASP A 89 -14.50 0.74 -7.16
CA ASP A 89 -14.16 -0.59 -7.63
C ASP A 89 -13.68 -1.48 -6.48
N ASP A 90 -13.91 -2.78 -6.67
CA ASP A 90 -13.43 -3.85 -5.83
C ASP A 90 -11.90 -3.86 -5.84
N LYS A 91 -11.29 -3.99 -4.66
CA LYS A 91 -9.84 -3.83 -4.52
C LYS A 91 -9.27 -4.45 -3.26
N CYS A 92 -7.98 -4.79 -3.36
CA CYS A 92 -7.10 -5.06 -2.23
C CYS A 92 -6.01 -3.98 -2.16
N SER A 93 -5.76 -3.43 -0.97
CA SER A 93 -4.75 -2.40 -0.77
C SER A 93 -3.83 -2.72 0.40
N ILE A 94 -2.52 -2.48 0.20
CA ILE A 94 -1.57 -2.26 1.28
C ILE A 94 -1.32 -0.76 1.41
N ILE A 95 -1.34 -0.25 2.65
CA ILE A 95 -1.39 1.16 2.97
C ILE A 95 -0.19 1.50 3.84
N LEU A 96 0.67 2.38 3.35
CA LEU A 96 1.80 2.93 4.09
C LEU A 96 1.42 4.30 4.68
N THR A 97 1.83 4.55 5.92
CA THR A 97 1.67 5.83 6.61
C THR A 97 3.01 6.41 7.03
N GLY A 98 3.10 7.73 7.26
CA GLY A 98 4.37 8.38 7.61
C GLY A 98 5.37 8.37 6.47
N VAL A 99 4.91 8.46 5.22
CA VAL A 99 5.77 8.50 4.03
C VAL A 99 6.20 9.94 3.76
N THR A 100 7.52 10.18 3.73
CA THR A 100 8.09 11.53 3.58
C THR A 100 7.86 12.12 2.19
N ASP A 101 8.04 11.32 1.13
CA ASP A 101 7.75 11.69 -0.25
C ASP A 101 6.93 10.59 -0.93
N PRO A 102 5.60 10.60 -0.74
CA PRO A 102 4.72 9.56 -1.27
C PRO A 102 4.81 9.40 -2.77
N MET A 103 4.96 10.49 -3.53
CA MET A 103 4.96 10.42 -4.98
C MET A 103 6.27 9.83 -5.52
N ALA A 104 7.41 10.23 -4.95
CA ALA A 104 8.68 9.60 -5.30
C ALA A 104 8.69 8.11 -4.95
N LEU A 105 8.10 7.74 -3.80
CA LEU A 105 7.97 6.34 -3.40
C LEU A 105 7.03 5.56 -4.33
N ALA A 106 5.90 6.16 -4.73
CA ALA A 106 4.96 5.56 -5.68
C ALA A 106 5.63 5.21 -7.00
N SER A 107 6.40 6.16 -7.57
CA SER A 107 7.14 5.95 -8.82
C SER A 107 8.13 4.80 -8.71
N ARG A 108 8.91 4.74 -7.62
CA ARG A 108 9.89 3.68 -7.39
C ARG A 108 9.22 2.31 -7.27
N LEU A 109 8.25 2.17 -6.37
CA LEU A 109 7.58 0.88 -6.14
C LEU A 109 6.77 0.44 -7.37
N GLY A 110 6.19 1.39 -8.11
CA GLY A 110 5.43 1.11 -9.33
C GLY A 110 6.34 0.53 -10.42
N GLY A 111 7.55 1.10 -10.54
CA GLY A 111 8.63 0.55 -11.37
C GLY A 111 9.02 -0.87 -10.96
N GLU A 112 9.30 -1.09 -9.68
CA GLU A 112 9.71 -2.40 -9.15
C GLU A 112 8.64 -3.49 -9.40
N LEU A 113 7.35 -3.16 -9.24
CA LEU A 113 6.26 -4.10 -9.52
C LEU A 113 6.10 -4.38 -11.02
N ALA A 114 6.12 -3.36 -11.86
CA ALA A 114 5.99 -3.53 -13.31
C ALA A 114 7.16 -4.36 -13.88
N ASP A 115 8.39 -4.07 -13.46
CA ASP A 115 9.58 -4.82 -13.83
C ASP A 115 9.47 -6.29 -13.38
N GLY A 116 9.00 -6.53 -12.15
CA GLY A 116 8.77 -7.87 -11.62
C GLY A 116 7.70 -8.65 -12.39
N ALA A 117 6.66 -7.97 -12.88
CA ALA A 117 5.62 -8.55 -13.71
C ALA A 117 6.01 -8.69 -15.20
N GLY A 118 7.15 -8.11 -15.62
CA GLY A 118 7.52 -8.04 -17.03
C GLY A 118 6.58 -7.14 -17.86
N ALA A 119 5.93 -6.18 -17.20
CA ALA A 119 4.97 -5.26 -17.78
C ALA A 119 5.58 -3.84 -17.92
N PRO A 120 5.12 -3.02 -18.88
CA PRO A 120 5.54 -1.63 -18.94
C PRO A 120 4.96 -0.85 -17.75
N VAL A 121 5.77 0.03 -17.17
CA VAL A 121 5.30 1.01 -16.17
C VAL A 121 4.27 1.92 -16.82
N MET A 122 3.14 2.10 -16.13
CA MET A 122 2.07 3.00 -16.50
C MET A 122 1.99 4.17 -15.51
N GLU A 123 1.75 5.35 -16.05
CA GLU A 123 1.37 6.54 -15.27
C GLU A 123 -0.14 6.69 -15.33
N TRP A 124 -0.75 6.87 -14.17
CA TRP A 124 -2.19 7.07 -14.02
C TRP A 124 -2.48 8.55 -13.75
N GLU A 125 -3.44 9.11 -14.48
CA GLU A 125 -3.99 10.43 -14.15
C GLU A 125 -4.75 10.38 -12.82
N GLY A 126 -4.99 11.53 -12.19
CA GLY A 126 -5.68 11.58 -10.91
C GLY A 126 -7.14 11.11 -10.97
N PHE A 127 -7.55 10.30 -9.99
CA PHE A 127 -8.91 9.74 -9.89
C PHE A 127 -9.30 9.44 -8.45
N GLY A 128 -10.60 9.51 -8.13
CA GLY A 128 -11.12 9.15 -6.81
C GLY A 128 -10.34 9.80 -5.65
N ASP A 129 -9.79 8.97 -4.77
CA ASP A 129 -8.96 9.38 -3.63
C ASP A 129 -7.51 9.75 -4.02
N TYR A 130 -7.09 9.43 -5.24
CA TYR A 130 -5.74 9.55 -5.78
C TYR A 130 -5.62 10.73 -6.75
N GLY A 131 -5.97 11.94 -6.32
CA GLY A 131 -6.05 13.14 -7.16
C GLY A 131 -4.73 13.58 -7.82
N ASN A 132 -3.58 13.09 -7.34
CA ASN A 132 -2.27 13.34 -7.97
C ASN A 132 -1.87 12.24 -8.97
N GLY A 133 -2.71 11.23 -9.17
CA GLY A 133 -2.38 10.06 -9.98
C GLY A 133 -1.43 9.11 -9.27
N GLY A 134 -0.84 8.20 -10.04
CA GLY A 134 0.04 7.17 -9.50
C GLY A 134 0.82 6.42 -10.57
N PHE A 135 1.51 5.37 -10.15
CA PHE A 135 2.35 4.53 -11.00
C PHE A 135 2.03 3.06 -10.78
N GLY A 136 2.21 2.23 -11.78
CA GLY A 136 2.06 0.79 -11.66
C GLY A 136 2.00 0.12 -13.02
N TYR A 137 1.12 -0.86 -13.19
CA TYR A 137 0.97 -1.58 -14.44
C TYR A 137 -0.43 -2.19 -14.57
N ARG A 138 -0.74 -2.69 -15.76
CA ARG A 138 -1.95 -3.47 -16.05
C ARG A 138 -1.54 -4.80 -16.66
N ASP A 139 -2.19 -5.86 -16.21
CA ASP A 139 -2.10 -7.20 -16.81
C ASP A 139 -3.49 -7.81 -17.03
N GLU A 140 -3.55 -9.14 -17.20
CA GLU A 140 -4.80 -9.87 -17.39
C GLU A 140 -5.61 -10.09 -16.11
N LEU A 141 -4.97 -9.96 -14.94
CA LEU A 141 -5.63 -10.08 -13.64
C LEU A 141 -6.23 -8.75 -13.21
N GLY A 142 -5.61 -7.64 -13.58
CA GLY A 142 -6.20 -6.31 -13.44
C GLY A 142 -5.19 -5.18 -13.33
N ASP A 143 -5.57 -4.14 -12.59
CA ASP A 143 -4.79 -2.91 -12.43
C ASP A 143 -4.04 -2.90 -11.12
N VAL A 144 -2.72 -2.68 -11.19
CA VAL A 144 -1.90 -2.33 -10.04
C VAL A 144 -1.61 -0.85 -10.09
N VAL A 145 -2.05 -0.13 -9.06
CA VAL A 145 -1.85 1.32 -8.92
C VAL A 145 -1.26 1.61 -7.55
N ILE A 146 -0.09 2.25 -7.57
CA ILE A 146 0.56 2.82 -6.39
C ILE A 146 0.39 4.33 -6.44
N ALA A 147 -0.33 4.88 -5.47
CA ALA A 147 -0.70 6.29 -5.50
C ALA A 147 -0.81 6.89 -4.10
N PRO A 148 -0.39 8.15 -3.91
CA PRO A 148 -0.66 8.87 -2.69
C PRO A 148 -2.14 9.18 -2.55
N MET A 149 -2.66 9.02 -1.34
CA MET A 149 -3.98 9.55 -1.04
C MET A 149 -3.92 11.08 -1.01
N THR A 150 -4.81 11.71 -1.75
CA THR A 150 -5.02 13.17 -1.75
C THR A 150 -6.25 13.58 -0.94
N THR A 151 -7.13 12.63 -0.66
CA THR A 151 -8.31 12.78 0.18
C THR A 151 -8.04 12.12 1.54
N GLY A 152 -8.65 12.65 2.61
CA GLY A 152 -8.56 12.05 3.94
C GLY A 152 -7.69 12.81 4.95
N ILE A 153 -7.11 12.05 5.89
CA ILE A 153 -6.62 12.55 7.19
C ILE A 153 -5.20 13.13 7.10
N SER A 154 -4.37 12.65 6.17
CA SER A 154 -2.95 13.05 6.08
C SER A 154 -2.37 12.87 4.67
N GLY A 155 -1.45 13.75 4.29
CA GLY A 155 -0.76 13.73 2.99
C GLY A 155 0.48 12.85 2.95
N ASP A 156 0.73 12.04 3.99
CA ASP A 156 1.85 11.12 4.13
C ASP A 156 1.45 9.65 3.92
N ILE A 157 0.28 9.42 3.31
CA ILE A 157 -0.30 8.10 3.07
C ILE A 157 -0.07 7.68 1.61
N LEU A 158 0.44 6.47 1.42
CA LEU A 158 0.62 5.84 0.13
C LEU A 158 -0.15 4.52 0.06
N HIS A 159 -0.94 4.32 -0.99
CA HIS A 159 -1.60 3.05 -1.25
C HIS A 159 -0.88 2.28 -2.35
N LEU A 160 -0.68 0.99 -2.14
CA LEU A 160 -0.42 0.00 -3.18
C LEU A 160 -1.75 -0.74 -3.36
N THR A 161 -2.40 -0.58 -4.51
CA THR A 161 -3.75 -1.11 -4.74
C THR A 161 -3.79 -2.01 -5.95
N PHE A 162 -4.47 -3.14 -5.81
CA PHE A 162 -4.83 -4.03 -6.89
C PHE A 162 -6.34 -3.99 -7.11
N PHE A 163 -6.76 -3.71 -8.34
CA PHE A 163 -8.14 -3.75 -8.80
C PHE A 163 -8.30 -4.92 -9.78
N PRO A 164 -8.85 -6.06 -9.33
CA PRO A 164 -9.02 -7.23 -10.20
C PRO A 164 -10.11 -7.04 -11.25
N THR A 165 -10.06 -7.84 -12.32
CA THR A 165 -10.98 -7.80 -13.48
C THR A 165 -11.94 -8.99 -13.54
#